data_AF-A0AAN8BLK2-F1
#
_entry.id   AF-A0AAN8BLK2-F1
#
_cell.length_a   1.000
_cell.length_b   1.000
_cell.length_c   1.000
_cell.angle_alpha   90.00
_cell.angle_beta   90.00
_cell.angle_gamma   90.00
#
_symmetry.space_group_name_H-M   'P 1'
#
loop_
_entity.id
_entity.type
_entity.pdbx_description
1 polymer ?
#
loop_
_entity_poly.entity_id
_entity_poly.type
_entity_poly.pdbx_seq_one_letter_code
_entity_poly.pdbx_strand_id
1 'polypeptide(L)'
;MQCFLDAHWPVRRLWPEVQPIFFHMEQEMQRHLQEMRQNMEIMERLHQRIFQQIDHTSPSAVFQPIVFQELWQDGLFSLSLDTAAFHPEELEVTQVGRKLRVSGRSEKKTDDEKGSFSSCCQEFRQELDLPHGVEPEAVRCSLSGGRLQIQAPRERAVHDGKERLVPINVLPAIASPESDSAEKN
;
A
#
# COMPACT_ATOMS: atom_id res chain seq x y z
N MET A 1 -70.20 -40.11 -69.43
CA MET A 1 -69.05 -39.30 -69.90
C MET A 1 -68.63 -38.43 -68.73
N GLN A 2 -67.59 -38.83 -68.00
CA GLN A 2 -67.14 -38.15 -66.79
C GLN A 2 -65.85 -37.39 -67.13
N CYS A 3 -65.91 -36.07 -67.10
CA CYS A 3 -64.73 -35.22 -67.29
C CYS A 3 -63.92 -35.18 -65.99
N PHE A 4 -62.60 -35.33 -66.16
CA PHE A 4 -61.55 -35.10 -65.20
C PHE A 4 -61.80 -33.81 -64.39
N LEU A 5 -61.93 -33.93 -63.07
CA LEU A 5 -61.82 -32.79 -62.17
C LEU A 5 -60.42 -32.81 -61.58
N ASP A 6 -59.60 -31.97 -62.19
CA ASP A 6 -58.28 -31.55 -61.76
C ASP A 6 -58.38 -30.88 -60.37
N ALA A 7 -57.53 -31.36 -59.47
CA ALA A 7 -57.51 -30.98 -58.06
C ALA A 7 -56.89 -29.60 -57.88
N HIS A 8 -57.66 -28.54 -58.16
CA HIS A 8 -57.26 -27.17 -57.81
C HIS A 8 -57.82 -26.83 -56.42
N TRP A 9 -57.11 -27.24 -55.39
CA TRP A 9 -57.32 -26.68 -54.06
C TRP A 9 -56.63 -25.31 -54.00
N PRO A 10 -57.33 -24.18 -53.81
CA PRO A 10 -56.66 -22.98 -53.37
C PRO A 10 -56.58 -23.10 -51.84
N VAL A 11 -55.43 -23.56 -51.31
CA VAL A 11 -55.10 -23.20 -49.92
C VAL A 11 -55.07 -21.68 -49.94
N ARG A 12 -56.07 -21.06 -49.33
CA ARG A 12 -56.11 -19.62 -49.10
C ARG A 12 -54.80 -19.22 -48.43
N ARG A 13 -53.89 -18.59 -49.17
CA ARG A 13 -52.80 -17.80 -48.58
C ARG A 13 -53.41 -16.51 -48.05
N LEU A 14 -54.10 -16.62 -46.93
CA LEU A 14 -54.47 -15.50 -46.07
C LEU A 14 -53.44 -15.46 -44.94
N TRP A 15 -52.21 -15.09 -45.27
CA TRP A 15 -51.30 -14.56 -44.26
C TRP A 15 -50.75 -13.26 -44.81
N PRO A 16 -50.93 -12.11 -44.13
CA PRO A 16 -50.35 -10.86 -44.59
C PRO A 16 -48.83 -11.02 -44.62
N GLU A 17 -48.17 -10.23 -45.46
CA GLU A 17 -46.76 -9.85 -45.32
C GLU A 17 -46.57 -9.17 -43.97
N VAL A 18 -46.57 -9.96 -42.89
CA VAL A 18 -45.91 -9.57 -41.67
C VAL A 18 -44.45 -9.61 -42.05
N GLN A 19 -43.80 -8.44 -42.16
CA GLN A 19 -42.37 -8.41 -41.86
C GLN A 19 -42.29 -9.05 -40.47
N PRO A 20 -41.72 -10.26 -40.34
CA PRO A 20 -41.68 -10.91 -39.05
C PRO A 20 -41.04 -9.93 -38.08
N ILE A 21 -41.69 -9.63 -36.96
CA ILE A 21 -41.18 -8.74 -35.90
C ILE A 21 -39.69 -9.04 -35.59
N PHE A 22 -39.29 -10.30 -35.82
CA PHE A 22 -37.93 -10.79 -35.86
C PHE A 22 -36.93 -9.96 -36.70
N PHE A 23 -37.26 -9.53 -37.92
CA PHE A 23 -36.34 -8.71 -38.72
C PHE A 23 -36.10 -7.35 -38.08
N HIS A 24 -37.15 -6.70 -37.58
CA HIS A 24 -37.01 -5.43 -36.88
C HIS A 24 -36.20 -5.59 -35.58
N MET A 25 -36.46 -6.66 -34.82
CA MET A 25 -35.74 -6.98 -33.59
C MET A 25 -34.27 -7.34 -33.85
N GLU A 26 -33.98 -8.05 -34.95
CA GLU A 26 -32.62 -8.38 -35.37
C GLU A 26 -31.85 -7.13 -35.80
N GLN A 27 -32.48 -6.23 -36.56
CA GLN A 27 -31.89 -4.92 -36.91
C GLN A 27 -31.62 -4.08 -35.67
N GLU A 28 -32.55 -4.08 -34.72
CA GLU A 28 -32.42 -3.33 -33.47
C GLU A 28 -31.30 -3.90 -32.58
N MET A 29 -31.19 -5.23 -32.48
CA MET A 29 -30.10 -5.91 -31.79
C MET A 29 -28.75 -5.64 -32.46
N GLN A 30 -28.70 -5.66 -33.80
CA GLN A 30 -27.49 -5.34 -34.57
C GLN A 30 -27.06 -3.88 -34.33
N ARG A 31 -28.00 -2.94 -34.34
CA ARG A 31 -27.74 -1.53 -34.00
C ARG A 31 -27.22 -1.40 -32.56
N HIS A 32 -27.88 -2.04 -31.60
CA HIS A 32 -27.51 -1.93 -30.19
C HIS A 32 -26.13 -2.55 -29.89
N LEU A 33 -25.80 -3.69 -30.51
CA LEU A 33 -24.47 -4.29 -30.39
C LEU A 33 -23.38 -3.43 -31.03
N GLN A 34 -23.68 -2.75 -32.14
CA GLN A 34 -22.76 -1.79 -32.74
C GLN A 34 -22.54 -0.58 -31.84
N GLU A 35 -23.60 -0.05 -31.23
CA GLU A 35 -23.51 1.02 -30.24
C GLU A 35 -22.72 0.60 -29.01
N MET A 36 -22.97 -0.60 -28.49
CA MET A 36 -22.19 -1.16 -27.37
C MET A 36 -20.73 -1.32 -27.72
N ARG A 37 -20.41 -1.78 -28.95
CA ARG A 37 -19.02 -1.90 -29.42
C ARG A 37 -18.34 -0.53 -29.52
N GLN A 38 -19.00 0.45 -30.11
CA GLN A 38 -18.48 1.83 -30.19
C GLN A 38 -18.33 2.46 -28.81
N ASN A 39 -19.30 2.27 -27.92
CA ASN A 39 -19.25 2.74 -26.55
C ASN A 39 -18.14 2.03 -25.77
N MET A 40 -17.87 0.75 -26.02
CA MET A 40 -16.73 0.05 -25.44
C MET A 40 -15.40 0.62 -25.93
N GLU A 41 -15.25 0.94 -27.22
CA GLU A 41 -14.03 1.59 -27.73
C GLU A 41 -13.80 2.97 -27.09
N ILE A 42 -14.87 3.74 -26.89
CA ILE A 42 -14.81 5.02 -26.16
C ILE A 42 -14.44 4.77 -24.70
N MET A 43 -15.09 3.82 -24.04
CA MET A 43 -14.83 3.46 -22.65
C MET A 43 -13.41 2.91 -22.45
N GLU A 44 -12.88 2.14 -23.40
CA GLU A 44 -11.50 1.64 -23.39
C GLU A 44 -10.50 2.79 -23.51
N ARG A 45 -10.76 3.77 -24.39
CA ARG A 45 -9.91 4.98 -24.48
C ARG A 45 -10.01 5.84 -23.22
N LEU A 46 -11.20 5.95 -22.63
CA LEU A 46 -11.41 6.65 -21.36
C LEU A 46 -10.69 5.92 -20.22
N HIS A 47 -10.85 4.60 -20.11
CA HIS A 47 -10.13 3.77 -19.14
C HIS A 47 -8.63 3.91 -19.33
N GLN A 48 -8.10 3.76 -20.55
CA GLN A 48 -6.67 3.94 -20.81
C GLN A 48 -6.19 5.31 -20.35
N ARG A 49 -6.96 6.38 -20.60
CA ARG A 49 -6.58 7.73 -20.21
C ARG A 49 -6.72 8.00 -18.71
N ILE A 50 -7.75 7.43 -18.07
CA ILE A 50 -7.96 7.48 -16.63
C ILE A 50 -6.86 6.69 -15.90
N PHE A 51 -6.56 5.46 -16.33
CA PHE A 51 -5.50 4.63 -15.75
C PHE A 51 -4.12 5.26 -15.95
N GLN A 52 -3.84 5.77 -17.16
CA GLN A 52 -2.65 6.60 -17.38
C GLN A 52 -2.63 7.74 -16.37
N GLN A 53 -3.68 8.57 -16.31
CA GLN A 53 -3.74 9.69 -15.37
C GLN A 53 -3.55 9.26 -13.91
N ILE A 54 -4.14 8.14 -13.46
CA ILE A 54 -3.98 7.58 -12.11
C ILE A 54 -2.56 7.04 -11.86
N ASP A 55 -1.92 6.42 -12.85
CA ASP A 55 -0.52 5.98 -12.73
C ASP A 55 0.45 7.17 -12.67
N HIS A 56 0.10 8.31 -13.27
CA HIS A 56 0.85 9.57 -13.16
C HIS A 56 0.51 10.35 -11.87
N THR A 57 -0.74 10.27 -11.42
CA THR A 57 -1.26 10.86 -10.18
C THR A 57 -1.57 9.74 -9.20
N SER A 58 -0.56 9.00 -8.77
CA SER A 58 -0.74 7.92 -7.78
C SER A 58 -1.47 8.45 -6.54
N PRO A 59 -2.73 8.05 -6.27
CA PRO A 59 -3.39 8.27 -5.00
C PRO A 59 -3.29 7.02 -4.14
N SER A 60 -2.29 6.16 -4.40
CA SER A 60 -1.90 5.15 -3.43
C SER A 60 -1.15 5.91 -2.36
N ALA A 61 -1.73 6.04 -1.17
CA ALA A 61 -0.97 6.46 0.01
C ALA A 61 0.30 5.60 0.06
N VAL A 62 1.42 6.17 -0.38
CA VAL A 62 2.66 5.43 -0.45
C VAL A 62 3.20 5.49 0.95
N PHE A 63 2.98 4.41 1.71
CA PHE A 63 3.67 4.21 2.98
C PHE A 63 5.16 4.08 2.68
N GLN A 64 5.84 5.22 2.69
CA GLN A 64 7.26 5.29 2.45
C GLN A 64 7.96 5.02 3.79
N PRO A 65 8.89 4.05 3.85
CA PRO A 65 9.76 3.92 5.02
C PRO A 65 10.58 5.21 5.16
N ILE A 66 10.46 5.88 6.30
CA ILE A 66 11.20 7.10 6.59
C ILE A 66 12.62 6.73 7.01
N VAL A 67 13.61 7.50 6.53
CA VAL A 67 14.99 7.32 6.96
C VAL A 67 15.14 7.89 8.38
N PHE A 68 15.69 7.08 9.28
CA PHE A 68 16.01 7.51 10.64
C PHE A 68 17.41 7.07 11.06
N GLN A 69 17.97 7.80 12.04
CA GLN A 69 19.26 7.54 12.63
C GLN A 69 19.16 7.59 14.16
N GLU A 70 19.71 6.57 14.80
CA GLU A 70 19.84 6.48 16.25
C GLU A 70 21.29 6.70 16.64
N LEU A 71 21.50 7.49 17.69
CA LEU A 71 22.82 7.83 18.20
C LEU A 71 22.79 7.94 19.73
N TRP A 72 23.88 7.51 20.35
CA TRP A 72 24.16 7.74 21.76
C TRP A 72 25.34 8.70 21.87
N GLN A 73 25.14 9.84 22.51
CA GLN A 73 26.19 10.83 22.78
C GLN A 73 26.08 11.31 24.21
N ASP A 74 27.19 11.31 24.96
CA ASP A 74 27.27 11.89 26.31
C ASP A 74 26.15 11.47 27.28
N GLY A 75 25.69 10.21 27.20
CA GLY A 75 24.60 9.69 28.04
C GLY A 75 23.20 10.15 27.61
N LEU A 76 23.06 10.72 26.42
CA LEU A 76 21.81 11.09 25.78
C LEU A 76 21.51 10.13 24.62
N PHE A 77 20.31 9.56 24.63
CA PHE A 77 19.74 8.89 23.47
C PHE A 77 19.18 9.94 22.52
N SER A 78 19.51 9.82 21.23
CA SER A 78 19.00 10.70 20.18
C SER A 78 18.54 9.88 18.97
N LEU A 79 17.33 10.16 18.52
CA LEU A 79 16.74 9.65 17.29
C LEU A 79 16.45 10.84 16.37
N SER A 80 16.86 10.73 15.11
CA SER A 80 16.57 11.74 14.09
C SER A 80 15.87 11.11 12.90
N LEU A 81 14.73 11.69 12.48
CA LEU A 81 13.97 11.29 11.30
C LEU A 81 13.94 12.42 10.28
N ASP A 82 14.09 12.10 8.99
CA ASP A 82 13.95 13.07 7.90
C ASP A 82 12.47 13.30 7.56
N THR A 83 11.94 14.45 7.95
CA THR A 83 10.54 14.84 7.78
C THR A 83 10.39 16.04 6.83
N ALA A 84 11.37 16.31 5.97
CA ALA A 84 11.40 17.53 5.14
C ALA A 84 10.21 17.67 4.18
N ALA A 85 9.55 16.56 3.85
CA ALA A 85 8.36 16.55 3.00
C ALA A 85 7.06 16.99 3.70
N PHE A 86 7.09 17.12 5.03
CA PHE A 86 5.93 17.33 5.89
C PHE A 86 6.03 18.64 6.67
N HIS A 87 4.88 19.26 6.91
CA HIS A 87 4.76 20.39 7.82
C HIS A 87 4.69 19.92 9.28
N PRO A 88 5.09 20.78 10.25
CA PRO A 88 5.03 20.44 11.67
C PRO A 88 3.64 19.96 12.14
N GLU A 89 2.58 20.55 11.58
CA GLU A 89 1.19 20.25 11.92
C GLU A 89 0.70 18.92 11.34
N GLU A 90 1.41 18.38 10.36
CA GLU A 90 1.13 17.09 9.71
C GLU A 90 1.82 15.92 10.42
N LEU A 91 2.65 16.19 11.44
CA LEU A 91 3.44 15.21 12.17
C LEU A 91 2.83 14.91 13.54
N GLU A 92 2.89 13.64 13.93
CA GLU A 92 2.43 13.17 15.23
C GLU A 92 3.49 12.27 15.88
N VAL A 93 3.77 12.52 17.16
CA VAL A 93 4.61 11.65 17.99
C VAL A 93 3.78 11.17 19.16
N THR A 94 3.61 9.85 19.25
CA THR A 94 2.89 9.19 20.34
C THR A 94 3.81 8.21 21.07
N GLN A 95 3.72 8.22 22.39
CA GLN A 95 4.43 7.29 23.25
C GLN A 95 3.43 6.45 24.04
N VAL A 96 3.62 5.14 24.04
CA VAL A 96 2.86 4.22 24.89
C VAL A 96 3.86 3.35 25.64
N GLY A 97 4.06 3.65 26.92
CA GLY A 97 5.11 3.02 27.73
C GLY A 97 6.50 3.34 27.17
N ARG A 98 7.21 2.30 26.70
CA ARG A 98 8.52 2.43 26.05
C ARG A 98 8.44 2.46 24.52
N LYS A 99 7.28 2.23 23.92
CA LYS A 99 7.13 2.27 22.46
C LYS A 99 6.89 3.71 21.99
N LEU A 100 7.71 4.17 21.06
CA LEU A 100 7.52 5.40 20.30
C LEU A 100 6.91 5.08 18.94
N ARG A 101 5.93 5.89 18.55
CA ARG A 101 5.36 5.91 17.21
C ARG A 101 5.41 7.33 16.67
N VAL A 102 6.04 7.48 15.52
CA VAL A 102 6.09 8.73 14.74
C VAL A 102 5.30 8.50 13.47
N SER A 103 4.39 9.42 13.15
CA SER A 103 3.62 9.38 11.91
C SER A 103 3.54 10.75 11.27
N GLY A 104 3.34 10.77 9.95
CA GLY A 104 3.06 11.99 9.22
C GLY A 104 2.22 11.72 7.99
N ARG A 105 1.27 12.61 7.70
CA ARG A 105 0.39 12.51 6.52
C ARG A 105 0.21 13.88 5.89
N SER A 106 0.58 14.00 4.63
CA SER A 106 0.41 15.21 3.82
C SER A 106 -0.43 14.90 2.59
N GLU A 107 -1.37 15.78 2.25
CA GLU A 107 -2.14 15.74 1.00
C GLU A 107 -1.87 17.03 0.24
N LYS A 108 -1.23 16.92 -0.93
CA LYS A 108 -0.90 18.06 -1.80
C LYS A 108 -1.76 18.00 -3.04
N LYS A 109 -2.51 19.07 -3.28
CA LYS A 109 -3.33 19.26 -4.47
C LYS A 109 -2.61 20.23 -5.39
N THR A 110 -2.33 19.79 -6.60
CA THR A 110 -1.65 20.60 -7.63
C THR A 110 -2.63 20.84 -8.77
N ASP A 111 -2.85 22.12 -9.07
CA ASP A 111 -3.60 22.57 -10.25
C ASP A 111 -2.57 23.00 -11.29
N ASP A 112 -2.48 22.24 -12.38
CA ASP A 112 -1.66 22.62 -13.52
C ASP A 112 -2.38 23.69 -14.33
N GLU A 113 -1.67 24.69 -14.84
CA GLU A 113 -2.20 25.80 -15.67
C GLU A 113 -3.03 25.35 -16.89
N LYS A 114 -2.95 24.06 -17.25
CA LYS A 114 -3.73 23.40 -18.30
C LYS A 114 -5.07 22.81 -17.82
N GLY A 115 -5.48 23.07 -16.57
CA GLY A 115 -6.70 22.56 -15.96
C GLY A 115 -6.64 21.09 -15.54
N SER A 116 -5.44 20.55 -15.31
CA SER A 116 -5.27 19.19 -14.77
C SER A 116 -5.11 19.27 -13.26
N PHE A 117 -5.90 18.48 -12.54
CA PHE A 117 -5.83 18.39 -11.09
C PHE A 117 -5.16 17.08 -10.69
N SER A 118 -4.04 17.17 -9.96
CA SER A 118 -3.37 16.02 -9.35
C SER A 118 -3.40 16.13 -7.83
N SER A 119 -3.65 15.01 -7.16
CA SER A 119 -3.55 14.89 -5.70
C SER A 119 -2.45 13.87 -5.38
N CYS A 120 -1.51 14.26 -4.50
CA CYS A 120 -0.49 13.38 -3.97
C CYS A 120 -0.67 13.26 -2.45
N CYS A 121 -0.92 12.04 -1.98
CA CYS A 121 -0.97 11.72 -0.55
C CYS A 121 0.33 11.01 -0.16
N GLN A 122 1.11 11.63 0.71
CA GLN A 122 2.30 11.02 1.30
C GLN A 122 2.01 10.67 2.77
N GLU A 123 2.33 9.44 3.17
CA GLU A 123 2.13 8.98 4.54
C GLU A 123 3.31 8.14 4.99
N PHE A 124 3.71 8.30 6.26
CA PHE A 124 4.66 7.39 6.90
C PHE A 124 4.21 7.06 8.32
N ARG A 125 4.62 5.88 8.78
CA ARG A 125 4.53 5.47 10.18
C ARG A 125 5.79 4.71 10.54
N GLN A 126 6.46 5.16 11.59
CA GLN A 126 7.65 4.54 12.13
C GLN A 126 7.42 4.23 13.59
N GLU A 127 7.66 2.98 13.97
CA GLU A 127 7.61 2.52 15.37
C GLU A 127 8.97 2.03 15.82
N LEU A 128 9.30 2.29 17.07
CA LEU A 128 10.56 1.92 17.69
C LEU A 128 10.40 1.88 19.20
N ASP A 129 11.11 0.97 19.84
CA ASP A 129 11.13 0.88 21.30
C ASP A 129 12.31 1.69 21.84
N LEU A 130 12.04 2.49 22.87
CA LEU A 130 13.08 3.16 23.62
C LEU A 130 14.04 2.13 24.22
N PRO A 131 15.36 2.29 24.00
CA PRO A 131 16.33 1.36 24.56
C PRO A 131 16.25 1.23 26.07
N HIS A 132 16.72 0.08 26.59
CA HIS A 132 16.86 -0.11 28.02
C HIS A 132 17.83 0.92 28.62
N GLY A 133 17.45 1.46 29.79
CA GLY A 133 18.21 2.51 30.45
C GLY A 133 17.99 3.91 29.90
N VAL A 134 17.01 4.15 29.02
CA VAL A 134 16.50 5.50 28.72
C VAL A 134 15.29 5.80 29.59
N GLU A 135 15.21 7.01 30.15
CA GLU A 135 14.10 7.46 30.98
C GLU A 135 12.89 7.85 30.10
N PRO A 136 11.79 7.09 30.10
CA PRO A 136 10.68 7.32 29.16
C PRO A 136 9.92 8.62 29.44
N GLU A 137 9.88 9.09 30.68
CA GLU A 137 9.18 10.33 31.06
C GLU A 137 9.96 11.60 30.69
N ALA A 138 11.26 11.46 30.41
CA ALA A 138 12.14 12.56 30.06
C ALA A 138 12.35 12.70 28.54
N VAL A 139 11.55 12.02 27.73
CA VAL A 139 11.55 12.13 26.27
C VAL A 139 11.17 13.55 25.86
N ARG A 140 11.94 14.13 24.94
CA ARG A 140 11.73 15.45 24.36
C ARG A 140 11.75 15.37 22.86
N CYS A 141 10.84 16.10 22.21
CA CYS A 141 10.74 16.18 20.77
C CYS A 141 10.99 17.62 20.31
N SER A 142 11.74 17.77 19.22
CA SER A 142 11.95 19.07 18.56
C SER A 142 12.08 18.87 17.05
N LEU A 143 11.70 19.87 16.28
CA LEU A 143 11.76 19.85 14.82
C LEU A 143 12.67 20.98 14.36
N SER A 144 13.71 20.66 13.59
CA SER A 144 14.66 21.66 13.09
C SER A 144 15.15 21.28 11.70
N GLY A 145 15.15 22.24 10.76
CA GLY A 145 15.66 22.03 9.40
C GLY A 145 15.03 20.85 8.66
N GLY A 146 13.74 20.60 8.86
CA GLY A 146 13.04 19.45 8.26
C GLY A 146 13.34 18.10 8.91
N ARG A 147 14.10 18.05 10.01
CA ARG A 147 14.39 16.80 10.75
C ARG A 147 13.75 16.82 12.13
N LEU A 148 12.94 15.80 12.40
CA LEU A 148 12.39 15.55 13.73
C LEU A 148 13.48 14.91 14.60
N GLN A 149 13.74 15.49 15.77
CA GLN A 149 14.66 14.99 16.77
C GLN A 149 13.91 14.58 18.02
N ILE A 150 14.09 13.33 18.42
CA ILE A 150 13.59 12.78 19.68
C ILE A 150 14.80 12.48 20.56
N GLN A 151 14.82 13.02 21.77
CA GLN A 151 15.95 12.90 22.68
C GLN A 151 15.47 12.49 24.06
N ALA A 152 16.25 11.67 24.75
CA ALA A 152 15.95 11.28 26.11
C ALA A 152 17.23 10.96 26.88
N PRO A 153 17.35 11.42 28.14
CA PRO A 153 18.51 11.12 28.97
C PRO A 153 18.52 9.64 29.34
N ARG A 154 19.73 9.13 29.56
CA ARG A 154 19.91 7.81 30.18
C ARG A 154 19.44 7.87 31.64
N GLU A 155 18.70 6.85 32.06
CA GLU A 155 18.41 6.57 33.46
C GLU A 155 19.74 6.56 34.23
N ARG A 156 19.78 7.24 35.37
CA ARG A 156 20.97 7.25 36.23
C ARG A 156 21.27 5.82 36.65
N ALA A 157 22.42 5.30 36.23
CA ALA A 157 22.85 3.97 36.66
C ALA A 157 23.09 3.99 38.17
N VAL A 158 22.44 3.09 38.90
CA VAL A 158 22.66 2.91 40.35
C VAL A 158 24.09 2.44 40.67
N HIS A 159 24.85 2.04 39.64
CA HIS A 159 26.23 1.55 39.73
C HIS A 159 27.18 2.26 38.75
N ASP A 160 27.02 3.57 38.58
CA ASP A 160 27.97 4.36 37.78
C ASP A 160 29.35 4.39 38.47
N GLY A 161 30.37 3.80 37.83
CA GLY A 161 31.77 4.01 38.21
C GLY A 161 32.49 2.93 39.04
N LYS A 162 31.89 1.76 39.33
CA LYS A 162 32.66 0.63 39.89
C LYS A 162 33.15 -0.29 38.79
N GLU A 163 34.45 -0.24 38.52
CA GLU A 163 35.14 -1.22 37.69
C GLU A 163 34.84 -2.64 38.20
N ARG A 164 34.35 -3.51 37.32
CA ARG A 164 34.16 -4.94 37.59
C ARG A 164 35.00 -5.74 36.63
N LEU A 165 35.90 -6.56 37.17
CA LEU A 165 36.58 -7.58 36.38
C LEU A 165 35.54 -8.63 35.93
N VAL A 166 35.38 -8.79 34.62
CA VAL A 166 34.54 -9.83 34.01
C VAL A 166 35.46 -10.99 33.62
N PRO A 167 35.44 -12.14 34.33
CA PRO A 167 36.34 -13.24 34.01
C PRO A 167 35.96 -13.88 32.67
N ILE A 168 36.97 -14.11 31.81
CA ILE A 168 36.82 -14.84 30.55
C ILE A 168 37.02 -16.33 30.84
N ASN A 169 35.93 -17.09 30.77
CA ASN A 169 35.99 -18.54 30.91
C ASN A 169 36.28 -19.17 29.55
N VAL A 170 37.49 -19.70 29.37
CA VAL A 170 37.84 -20.51 28.21
C VAL A 170 37.32 -21.92 28.46
N LEU A 171 36.20 -22.28 27.84
CA LEU A 171 35.71 -23.66 27.85
C LEU A 171 36.42 -24.44 26.73
N PRO A 172 36.89 -25.68 26.99
CA PRO A 172 37.42 -26.53 25.94
C PRO A 172 36.34 -26.77 24.88
N ALA A 173 36.73 -26.70 23.61
CA ALA A 173 35.86 -27.05 22.49
C ALA A 173 35.33 -28.47 22.73
N ILE A 174 34.00 -28.62 22.77
CA ILE A 174 33.35 -29.91 22.97
C ILE A 174 33.76 -30.80 21.80
N ALA A 175 34.72 -31.70 22.02
CA ALA A 175 34.92 -32.83 21.14
C ALA A 175 33.68 -33.73 21.32
N SER A 176 32.85 -33.77 20.29
CA SER A 176 31.73 -34.70 20.20
C SER A 176 32.23 -36.11 20.53
N PRO A 177 31.63 -36.84 21.49
CA PRO A 177 32.01 -38.22 21.73
C PRO A 177 31.58 -39.07 20.54
N GLU A 178 32.55 -39.56 19.79
CA GLU A 178 32.39 -40.64 18.81
C GLU A 178 31.83 -41.86 19.53
N SER A 179 30.70 -42.37 19.03
CA SER A 179 30.00 -43.53 19.56
C SER A 179 30.75 -44.79 19.18
N ASP A 180 31.60 -45.30 20.07
CA ASP A 180 32.20 -46.64 19.91
C ASP A 180 31.27 -47.69 20.52
N SER A 181 30.44 -48.28 19.65
CA SER A 181 29.60 -49.43 19.99
C SER A 181 30.43 -50.69 19.80
N ALA A 182 31.16 -51.10 20.83
CA ALA A 182 31.81 -52.40 20.88
C ALA A 182 30.76 -53.48 21.23
N GLU A 183 30.20 -54.10 20.18
CA GLU A 183 29.41 -55.33 20.28
C GLU A 183 30.37 -56.53 20.45
N LYS A 184 30.34 -57.15 21.64
CA LYS A 184 31.04 -58.41 21.92
C LYS A 184 30.00 -59.52 22.03
N ASN A 185 30.01 -60.43 21.06
CA ASN A 185 29.43 -61.77 21.13
C ASN A 185 30.58 -62.77 21.34
#